data_AF-A0A7W1YUN2-F1
#
_entry.id   AF-A0A7W1YUN2-F1
#
_cell.length_a   1.000
_cell.length_b   1.000
_cell.length_c   1.000
_cell.angle_alpha   90.00
_cell.angle_beta   90.00
_cell.angle_gamma   90.00
#
_symmetry.space_group_name_H-M   'P 1'
#
loop_
_entity.id
_entity.type
_entity.pdbx_description
1 polymer ?
#
loop_
_entity_poly.entity_id
_entity_poly.type
_entity_poly.pdbx_seq_one_letter_code
_entity_poly.pdbx_strand_id
1 'polypeptide(L)' 'MVQRPPAGSIPDTPGSYQFKDTEGRVVYVGKAKSLRSRLNSYFGDPRSMLPRTAQMVQTAATVEWIEVRNEVEAL' A
#
# COMPACT_ATOMS: atom_id res chain seq x y z
N MET A 1 -4.62 2.13 12.48
CA MET A 1 -5.29 1.75 11.22
C MET A 1 -5.00 2.82 10.20
N VAL A 2 -4.41 2.41 9.07
CA VAL A 2 -4.08 3.31 7.98
C VAL A 2 -5.34 3.99 7.43
N GLN A 3 -5.31 5.32 7.29
CA GLN A 3 -6.42 6.03 6.69
C GLN A 3 -6.50 5.75 5.20
N ARG A 4 -7.71 5.46 4.71
CA ARG A 4 -7.96 5.27 3.29
C ARG A 4 -7.73 6.61 2.56
N PRO A 5 -6.86 6.65 1.52
CA PRO A 5 -6.70 7.86 0.71
C PRO A 5 -8.01 8.30 0.06
N PRO A 6 -8.19 9.59 -0.25
CA PRO A 6 -9.36 10.09 -0.96
C PRO A 6 -9.63 9.30 -2.24
N ALA A 7 -10.91 9.11 -2.58
CA ALA A 7 -11.28 8.40 -3.81
C ALA A 7 -10.62 9.07 -5.03
N GLY A 8 -9.99 8.25 -5.89
CA GLY A 8 -9.31 8.73 -7.09
C GLY A 8 -7.89 9.29 -6.87
N SER A 9 -7.44 9.47 -5.63
CA SER A 9 -6.09 9.99 -5.34
C SER A 9 -4.95 9.01 -5.66
N ILE A 10 -5.25 7.71 -5.72
CA ILE A 10 -4.25 6.68 -6.04
C ILE A 10 -4.17 6.52 -7.57
N PRO A 11 -3.00 6.75 -8.19
CA PRO A 11 -2.84 6.67 -9.63
C PRO A 11 -2.91 5.22 -10.11
N ASP A 12 -3.39 5.03 -11.34
CA ASP A 12 -3.40 3.73 -12.01
C ASP A 12 -2.10 3.55 -12.81
N THR A 13 -0.98 3.56 -12.10
CA THR A 13 0.37 3.50 -12.67
C THR A 13 1.23 2.50 -11.91
N PRO A 14 2.33 2.00 -12.51
CA PRO A 14 3.33 1.23 -11.79
C PRO A 14 4.01 2.06 -10.70
N GLY A 15 4.43 1.41 -9.61
CA GLY A 15 5.12 2.10 -8.54
C GLY A 15 5.55 1.22 -7.39
N SER A 16 6.30 1.82 -6.48
CA SER A 16 6.60 1.26 -5.16
C SER A 16 5.74 1.95 -4.10
N TYR A 17 5.44 1.25 -3.03
CA TYR A 17 4.70 1.78 -1.88
C TYR A 17 5.27 1.27 -0.58
N GLN A 18 5.09 2.06 0.48
CA GLN A 18 5.52 1.73 1.82
C GLN A 18 4.44 2.06 2.84
N PHE A 19 4.19 1.13 3.75
CA PHE A 19 3.40 1.38 4.94
C PHE A 19 4.32 1.74 6.10
N LYS A 20 3.93 2.75 6.86
CA LYS A 20 4.65 3.20 8.05
C LYS A 20 3.78 3.07 9.29
N ASP A 21 4.40 2.81 10.43
CA ASP A 21 3.74 2.89 11.74
C ASP A 21 3.56 4.35 12.21
N THR A 22 3.01 4.53 13.41
CA THR A 22 2.76 5.87 13.98
C THR A 22 4.03 6.66 14.28
N GLU A 23 5.19 6.00 14.34
CA GLU A 23 6.49 6.64 14.54
C GLU A 23 7.22 6.91 13.21
N GLY A 24 6.58 6.62 12.08
CA GLY A 24 7.14 6.80 10.75
C GLY A 24 8.10 5.69 10.32
N ARG A 25 8.23 4.60 11.09
CA ARG A 25 9.09 3.47 10.73
C ARG A 25 8.43 2.67 9.62
N VAL A 26 9.21 2.27 8.61
CA VAL A 26 8.70 1.44 7.51
C VAL A 26 8.47 0.02 8.02
N VAL A 27 7.22 -0.44 7.95
CA VAL A 27 6.83 -1.79 8.39
C VAL A 27 6.57 -2.74 7.22
N TYR A 28 6.36 -2.19 6.03
CA TYR A 28 6.15 -2.96 4.80
C TYR A 28 6.50 -2.14 3.58
N VAL A 29 7.10 -2.80 2.59
CA VAL A 29 7.35 -2.26 1.26
C VAL A 29 6.82 -3.25 0.23
N GLY A 30 6.24 -2.72 -0.83
CA GLY A 30 5.83 -3.51 -1.98
C GLY A 30 5.97 -2.73 -3.27
N LYS A 31 5.88 -3.47 -4.36
CA LYS A 31 5.81 -2.92 -5.71
C LYS A 31 4.50 -3.33 -6.37
N ALA A 32 4.05 -2.56 -7.36
CA ALA A 32 2.80 -2.79 -8.04
C ALA A 32 2.89 -2.39 -9.52
N LYS A 33 2.21 -3.15 -10.37
CA LYS A 33 1.91 -2.77 -11.77
C LYS A 33 0.85 -1.67 -11.86
N SER A 34 -0.08 -1.68 -10.90
CA SER A 34 -1.10 -0.65 -10.69
C SER A 34 -1.17 -0.35 -9.20
N LEU A 35 -0.70 0.84 -8.81
CA LEU A 35 -0.78 1.35 -7.43
C LEU A 35 -2.23 1.38 -6.96
N ARG A 36 -3.17 1.84 -7.81
CA ARG A 36 -4.61 1.86 -7.50
C ARG A 36 -5.15 0.49 -7.15
N SER A 37 -4.94 -0.51 -8.01
CA SER A 37 -5.46 -1.86 -7.76
C SER A 37 -4.83 -2.45 -6.50
N ARG A 38 -3.51 -2.31 -6.35
CA ARG A 38 -2.77 -2.90 -5.24
C ARG A 38 -3.14 -2.25 -3.91
N LEU A 39 -3.12 -0.93 -3.81
CA LEU A 39 -3.40 -0.23 -2.56
C LEU A 39 -4.86 -0.38 -2.12
N ASN A 40 -5.83 -0.39 -3.05
CA ASN A 40 -7.23 -0.64 -2.71
C ASN A 40 -7.45 -2.01 -2.04
N SER A 41 -6.63 -3.02 -2.37
CA SER A 41 -6.74 -4.35 -1.75
C SER A 41 -6.48 -4.37 -0.23
N TYR A 42 -5.75 -3.39 0.30
CA TYR A 42 -5.46 -3.26 1.74
C TYR A 42 -6.55 -2.54 2.53
N PHE A 43 -7.54 -1.94 1.85
CA PHE A 43 -8.67 -1.26 2.48
C PHE A 43 -9.98 -2.08 2.41
N GLY A 44 -9.88 -3.36 2.02
CA GLY A 44 -10.98 -4.33 2.07
C GLY A 44 -11.18 -4.92 3.48
N ASP A 45 -12.04 -5.93 3.59
CA ASP A 45 -12.29 -6.64 4.86
C ASP A 45 -11.01 -7.35 5.33
N PRO A 46 -10.44 -7.01 6.50
CA PRO A 46 -9.24 -7.66 7.04
C PRO A 46 -9.39 -9.18 7.22
N ARG A 47 -10.61 -9.70 7.41
CA ARG A 47 -10.87 -11.15 7.53
C ARG A 47 -10.63 -11.92 6.24
N SER A 48 -10.66 -11.23 5.11
CA SER A 48 -10.37 -11.80 3.78
C SER A 48 -8.89 -11.74 3.41
N MET A 49 -8.07 -11.06 4.22
CA MET A 49 -6.64 -10.91 3.97
C MET A 49 -5.85 -12.07 4.58
N LEU A 50 -4.68 -12.35 4.01
CA LEU A 50 -3.71 -13.25 4.64
C LEU A 50 -3.31 -12.72 6.02
N PRO A 51 -3.08 -13.58 7.04
CA PRO A 51 -2.81 -13.14 8.42
C PRO A 51 -1.70 -12.09 8.54
N ARG A 52 -0.58 -12.28 7.82
CA ARG A 52 0.53 -11.33 7.81
C ARG A 52 0.14 -9.96 7.24
N THR A 53 -0.69 -9.95 6.20
CA THR A 53 -1.20 -8.72 5.59
C THR A 53 -2.16 -8.00 6.54
N ALA A 54 -3.08 -8.74 7.15
CA ALA A 54 -4.01 -8.18 8.14
C ALA A 54 -3.27 -7.55 9.32
N GLN A 55 -2.26 -8.25 9.86
CA GLN A 55 -1.43 -7.73 10.95
C GLN A 55 -0.68 -6.46 10.54
N MET A 56 -0.09 -6.44 9.34
CA MET A 56 0.59 -5.26 8.81
C MET A 56 -0.35 -4.06 8.70
N VAL A 57 -1.55 -4.23 8.15
CA VAL A 57 -2.55 -3.15 8.00
C VAL A 57 -3.03 -2.63 9.35
N GLN A 58 -3.10 -3.50 10.37
CA GLN A 58 -3.44 -3.09 11.73
C GLN A 58 -2.36 -2.21 12.37
N THR A 59 -1.08 -2.57 12.18
CA THR A 59 0.07 -1.80 12.67
C THR A 59 0.28 -0.49 11.93
N ALA A 60 0.01 -0.47 10.62
CA ALA A 60 0.24 0.71 9.80
C ALA A 60 -0.64 1.90 10.19
N ALA A 61 -0.05 3.09 10.14
CA ALA A 61 -0.69 4.38 10.33
C ALA A 61 -0.79 5.16 9.01
N THR A 62 0.21 5.07 8.15
CA THR A 62 0.23 5.77 6.85
C THR A 62 0.71 4.87 5.73
N VAL A 63 0.37 5.26 4.49
CA VAL A 63 0.89 4.67 3.28
C VAL A 63 1.36 5.77 2.35
N GLU A 64 2.52 5.57 1.73
CA GLU A 64 3.12 6.46 0.74
C GLU A 64 3.51 5.64 -0.48
N TRP A 65 3.59 6.28 -1.64
CA TRP A 65 3.99 5.64 -2.90
C TRP A 65 4.77 6.58 -3.79
N ILE A 66 5.53 5.98 -4.70
CA ILE A 66 6.27 6.66 -5.76
C ILE A 66 5.88 5.99 -7.07
N GLU A 67 5.46 6.79 -8.04
CA GLU A 67 5.20 6.33 -9.41
C GLU A 67 6.53 6.09 -10.13
N VAL A 68 6.63 4.99 -10.87
CA VAL A 68 7.82 4.63 -11.65
C VAL A 68 7.44 4.40 -13.11
N ARG A 69 8.41 4.52 -14.02
CA ARG A 69 8.11 4.61 -15.45
C ARG A 69 7.71 3.26 -16.06
N ASN A 70 8.19 2.15 -15.51
CA ASN A 70 7.91 0.82 -16.02
C ASN A 70 8.02 -0.26 -14.93
N GLU A 71 7.46 -1.44 -15.23
CA GLU A 71 7.47 -2.59 -14.30
C GLU A 71 8.87 -3.05 -13.91
N VAL A 72 9.90 -2.74 -14.71
CA VAL A 72 11.29 -3.16 -14.45
C VAL A 72 11.89 -2.37 -13.29
N GLU A 73 11.56 -1.08 -13.13
CA GLU A 73 11.90 -0.31 -11.93
C GLU A 73 11.09 -0.78 -10.70
N ALA A 74 9.90 -1.35 -10.94
CA ALA A 74 8.99 -1.88 -9.94
C ALA A 74 9.17 -3.38 -9.65
N LEU A 75 10.23 -4.07 -10.08
CA LEU A 75 10.47 -5.49 -9.73
C LEU A 75 11.78 -5.67 -8.97
#